data_AF-A0A5C6E473-F1
#
_entry.id   AF-A0A5C6E473-F1
#
_cell.length_a   1.000
_cell.length_b   1.000
_cell.length_c   1.000
_cell.angle_alpha   90.00
_cell.angle_beta   90.00
_cell.angle_gamma   90.00
#
_symmetry.space_group_name_H-M   'P 1'
#
loop_
_entity.id
_entity.type
_entity.pdbx_description
1 polymer ?
#
loop_
_entity_poly.entity_id
_entity_poly.type
_entity_poly.pdbx_seq_one_letter_code
_entity_poly.pdbx_strand_id
1 'polypeptide(L)'
;MTDKIHRRDFQVKAASTFVLSAATAAASARAAGANERIRLGFIGVANRGSQLMKAFAEHSDCQIVALCDVDSQTLTKAATNVAQTTFQTDDFRNLIDREDVDAIVIATPDHWHAIQAISACAASKDVYVEKPLSATIHEGRAMVDAARKYKRVVQVGTHRRSSPLYAELSERVREGLLGKVCVSRAYRLSNMAPSGIGKEPTSSPPEHLNWDMWLGPRAKRPYQANIAPYKFRWWQDYSSQMGCKDGILRRR
;
A
#
# COMPACT_ATOMS: atom_id res chain seq x y z
N MET A 1 -19.07 -12.19 -22.46
CA MET A 1 -19.36 -10.86 -23.01
C MET A 1 -19.92 -10.03 -21.87
N THR A 2 -19.09 -9.20 -21.27
CA THR A 2 -19.44 -8.37 -20.11
C THR A 2 -19.45 -6.92 -20.57
N ASP A 3 -20.62 -6.32 -20.64
CA ASP A 3 -20.80 -4.92 -20.96
C ASP A 3 -20.07 -4.05 -19.92
N LYS A 4 -19.08 -3.29 -20.40
CA LYS A 4 -18.43 -2.25 -19.61
C LYS A 4 -19.27 -0.99 -19.73
N ILE A 5 -20.02 -0.66 -18.68
CA ILE A 5 -20.68 0.64 -18.56
C ILE A 5 -19.60 1.71 -18.37
N HIS A 6 -19.49 2.63 -19.32
CA HIS A 6 -18.66 3.83 -19.21
C HIS A 6 -19.49 5.01 -18.72
N ARG A 7 -18.84 5.91 -17.97
CA ARG A 7 -19.40 7.11 -17.32
C ARG A 7 -19.92 8.21 -18.29
N ARG A 8 -20.13 7.88 -19.57
CA ARG A 8 -20.34 8.82 -20.69
C ARG A 8 -21.68 8.66 -21.42
N ASP A 9 -22.66 7.94 -20.88
CA ASP A 9 -24.03 7.89 -21.42
C ASP A 9 -24.84 9.16 -21.14
N PHE A 10 -24.24 10.34 -21.35
CA PHE A 10 -24.92 11.62 -21.37
C PHE A 10 -24.77 12.23 -22.77
N GLN A 11 -25.79 12.01 -23.61
CA GLN A 11 -25.90 12.65 -24.92
C GLN A 11 -26.28 14.13 -24.76
N VAL A 12 -25.55 15.03 -25.42
CA VAL A 12 -26.15 16.22 -26.05
C VAL A 12 -25.49 16.43 -27.42
N LYS A 13 -26.34 16.45 -28.45
CA LYS A 13 -26.01 16.76 -29.85
C LYS A 13 -25.61 18.23 -30.02
N ALA A 14 -24.56 18.51 -30.79
CA ALA A 14 -24.46 19.71 -31.64
C ALA A 14 -23.41 19.47 -32.74
N ALA A 15 -23.73 19.90 -33.96
CA ALA A 15 -22.99 19.62 -35.19
C ALA A 15 -21.97 20.72 -35.57
N SER A 16 -21.07 20.34 -36.50
CA SER A 16 -20.26 21.15 -37.44
C SER A 16 -19.07 21.98 -36.92
N THR A 17 -17.83 21.58 -37.26
CA THR A 17 -16.95 22.18 -38.29
C THR A 17 -15.65 21.36 -38.38
N PHE A 18 -15.32 20.82 -39.57
CA PHE A 18 -14.12 20.01 -39.85
C PHE A 18 -12.96 20.91 -40.34
N VAL A 19 -11.73 20.40 -40.23
CA VAL A 19 -10.42 21.00 -40.63
C VAL A 19 -9.65 21.72 -39.51
N LEU A 20 -9.46 21.02 -38.38
CA LEU A 20 -8.23 21.13 -37.56
C LEU A 20 -8.00 19.83 -36.75
N SER A 21 -8.38 18.68 -37.29
CA SER A 21 -8.84 17.57 -36.45
C SER A 21 -7.78 16.50 -36.13
N ALA A 22 -6.62 16.44 -36.78
CA ALA A 22 -5.65 15.36 -36.49
C ALA A 22 -4.77 15.65 -35.26
N ALA A 23 -4.17 16.84 -35.15
CA ALA A 23 -3.34 17.21 -34.01
C ALA A 23 -4.18 17.43 -32.75
N THR A 24 -5.38 17.99 -32.89
CA THR A 24 -6.31 18.26 -31.79
C THR A 24 -7.04 17.00 -31.35
N ALA A 25 -7.31 16.03 -32.23
CA ALA A 25 -7.83 14.72 -31.82
C ALA A 25 -6.74 13.83 -31.19
N ALA A 26 -5.49 13.91 -31.64
CA ALA A 26 -4.39 13.19 -30.99
C ALA A 26 -4.06 13.79 -29.61
N ALA A 27 -4.10 15.12 -29.48
CA ALA A 27 -3.95 15.81 -28.21
C ALA A 27 -5.16 15.58 -27.28
N SER A 28 -6.39 15.56 -27.81
CA SER A 28 -7.59 15.27 -27.02
C SER A 28 -7.72 13.79 -26.67
N ALA A 29 -7.22 12.86 -27.50
CA ALA A 29 -7.15 11.43 -27.19
C ALA A 29 -6.04 11.12 -26.17
N ARG A 30 -4.88 11.80 -26.25
CA ARG A 30 -3.86 11.75 -25.18
C ARG A 30 -4.37 12.38 -23.89
N ALA A 31 -5.06 13.51 -23.96
CA ALA A 31 -5.67 14.15 -22.81
C ALA A 31 -6.81 13.31 -22.23
N ALA A 32 -7.62 12.66 -23.07
CA ALA A 32 -8.66 11.72 -22.62
C ALA A 32 -8.05 10.49 -21.94
N GLY A 33 -6.97 9.91 -22.50
CA GLY A 33 -6.26 8.80 -21.87
C GLY A 33 -5.50 9.19 -20.60
N ALA A 34 -5.05 10.43 -20.47
CA ALA A 34 -4.44 10.96 -19.24
C ALA A 34 -5.49 11.27 -18.15
N ASN A 35 -6.70 11.66 -18.54
CA ASN A 35 -7.81 11.97 -17.62
C ASN A 35 -8.62 10.72 -17.20
N GLU A 36 -8.28 9.54 -17.73
CA GLU A 36 -8.90 8.26 -17.39
C GLU A 36 -8.04 7.40 -16.45
N ARG A 37 -6.79 7.79 -16.17
CA ARG A 37 -5.88 7.04 -15.29
C ARG A 37 -6.02 7.47 -13.84
N ILE A 38 -6.00 6.49 -12.94
CA ILE A 38 -5.91 6.72 -11.50
C ILE A 38 -4.45 7.06 -11.18
N ARG A 39 -4.22 8.27 -10.66
CA ARG A 39 -2.89 8.75 -10.27
C ARG A 39 -2.57 8.26 -8.87
N LEU A 40 -1.52 7.47 -8.76
CA LEU A 40 -1.12 6.77 -7.55
C LEU A 40 0.07 7.47 -6.89
N GLY A 41 -0.07 7.70 -5.58
CA GLY A 41 1.04 8.01 -4.69
C GLY A 41 1.46 6.78 -3.90
N PHE A 42 2.77 6.51 -3.77
CA PHE A 42 3.27 5.38 -2.98
C PHE A 42 3.99 5.89 -1.73
N ILE A 43 3.65 5.32 -0.57
CA ILE A 43 4.33 5.57 0.71
C ILE A 43 4.99 4.26 1.16
N GLY A 44 6.32 4.26 1.25
CA GLY A 44 7.15 3.07 1.43
C GLY A 44 7.37 2.35 0.10
N VAL A 45 8.56 2.51 -0.49
CA VAL A 45 8.89 2.03 -1.86
C VAL A 45 10.01 0.99 -1.87
N ALA A 46 10.49 0.58 -0.70
CA ALA A 46 11.38 -0.56 -0.51
C ALA A 46 10.72 -1.90 -0.90
N ASN A 47 11.35 -3.03 -0.56
CA ASN A 47 10.91 -4.42 -0.73
C ASN A 47 9.45 -4.64 -1.20
N ARG A 48 8.44 -4.45 -0.32
CA ARG A 48 7.05 -4.71 -0.70
C ARG A 48 6.47 -3.62 -1.59
N GLY A 49 6.81 -2.36 -1.31
CA GLY A 49 6.43 -1.21 -2.13
C GLY A 49 6.86 -1.36 -3.59
N SER A 50 8.11 -1.75 -3.85
CA SER A 50 8.61 -1.94 -5.22
C SER A 50 7.90 -3.06 -5.98
N GLN A 51 7.50 -4.15 -5.30
CA GLN A 51 6.68 -5.22 -5.89
C GLN A 51 5.28 -4.71 -6.26
N LEU A 52 4.68 -3.89 -5.40
CA LEU A 52 3.39 -3.27 -5.69
C LEU A 52 3.51 -2.25 -6.82
N MET A 53 4.56 -1.43 -6.85
CA MET A 53 4.81 -0.50 -7.95
C MET A 53 4.87 -1.24 -9.29
N LYS A 54 5.61 -2.36 -9.34
CA LYS A 54 5.65 -3.21 -10.54
C LYS A 54 4.26 -3.74 -10.91
N ALA A 55 3.52 -4.28 -9.94
CA ALA A 55 2.19 -4.82 -10.19
C ALA A 55 1.21 -3.73 -10.70
N PHE A 56 1.20 -2.55 -10.08
CA PHE A 56 0.37 -1.42 -10.52
C PHE A 56 0.81 -0.85 -11.87
N ALA A 57 2.10 -0.93 -12.22
CA ALA A 57 2.59 -0.49 -13.53
C ALA A 57 2.14 -1.39 -14.68
N GLU A 58 1.69 -2.62 -14.42
CA GLU A 58 1.10 -3.52 -15.42
C GLU A 58 -0.34 -3.09 -15.81
N HIS A 59 -0.94 -2.18 -15.04
CA HIS A 59 -2.29 -1.66 -15.27
C HIS A 59 -2.25 -0.35 -16.05
N SER A 60 -2.77 -0.35 -17.29
CA SER A 60 -2.76 0.81 -18.19
C SER A 60 -3.65 1.98 -17.72
N ASP A 61 -4.56 1.71 -16.80
CA ASP A 61 -5.46 2.65 -16.11
C ASP A 61 -4.88 3.19 -14.80
N CYS A 62 -3.63 2.83 -14.46
CA CYS A 62 -2.89 3.38 -13.32
C CYS A 62 -1.69 4.20 -13.79
N GLN A 63 -1.34 5.23 -13.02
CA GLN A 63 -0.12 6.01 -13.23
C GLN A 63 0.52 6.36 -11.89
N ILE A 64 1.78 6.01 -11.69
CA ILE A 64 2.53 6.39 -10.48
C ILE A 64 3.04 7.81 -10.67
N VAL A 65 2.60 8.76 -9.84
CA VAL A 65 2.93 10.20 -9.97
C VAL A 65 3.74 10.73 -8.79
N ALA A 66 3.70 10.05 -7.64
CA ALA A 66 4.38 10.48 -6.42
C ALA A 66 4.95 9.27 -5.64
N LEU A 67 6.15 9.43 -5.12
CA LEU A 67 6.84 8.45 -4.29
C LEU A 67 7.26 9.09 -2.96
N CYS A 68 7.11 8.34 -1.87
CA CYS A 68 7.54 8.75 -0.55
C CYS A 68 8.27 7.61 0.17
N ASP A 69 9.48 7.89 0.66
CA ASP A 69 10.23 7.00 1.53
C ASP A 69 11.18 7.80 2.41
N VAL A 70 11.34 7.36 3.66
CA VAL A 70 12.24 7.99 4.63
C VAL A 70 13.71 7.68 4.36
N ASP A 71 13.98 6.71 3.49
CA ASP A 71 15.31 6.36 3.01
C ASP A 71 15.55 6.93 1.61
N SER A 72 16.42 7.94 1.50
CA SER A 72 16.68 8.65 0.24
C SER A 72 17.34 7.79 -0.84
N GLN A 73 18.12 6.76 -0.46
CA GLN A 73 18.68 5.81 -1.43
C GLN A 73 17.59 4.90 -1.99
N THR A 74 16.68 4.44 -1.13
CA THR A 74 15.52 3.65 -1.53
C THR A 74 14.61 4.46 -2.46
N LEU A 75 14.35 5.72 -2.13
CA LEU A 75 13.52 6.63 -2.94
C LEU A 75 14.15 6.85 -4.33
N THR A 76 15.44 7.17 -4.38
CA THR A 76 16.19 7.36 -5.63
C THR A 76 16.13 6.12 -6.51
N LYS A 77 16.35 4.94 -5.92
CA LYS A 77 16.27 3.66 -6.65
C LYS A 77 14.86 3.35 -7.14
N ALA A 78 13.81 3.67 -6.37
CA ALA A 78 12.44 3.45 -6.80
C ALA A 78 12.06 4.37 -7.97
N ALA A 79 12.55 5.62 -7.96
CA ALA A 79 12.31 6.59 -9.03
C ALA A 79 12.90 6.15 -10.39
N THR A 80 13.93 5.31 -10.42
CA THR A 80 14.45 4.76 -11.70
C THR A 80 13.54 3.69 -12.30
N ASN A 81 12.59 3.14 -11.53
CA ASN A 81 11.70 2.06 -11.96
C ASN A 81 10.32 2.57 -12.42
N VAL A 82 10.12 3.88 -12.44
CA VAL A 82 8.91 4.52 -12.97
C VAL A 82 9.23 5.15 -14.32
N ALA A 83 8.31 5.01 -15.28
CA ALA A 83 8.53 5.45 -16.67
C ALA A 83 8.57 6.98 -16.83
N GLN A 84 8.20 7.73 -15.80
CA GLN A 84 8.06 9.18 -15.83
C GLN A 84 8.62 9.80 -14.56
N THR A 85 9.01 11.06 -14.64
CA THR A 85 9.41 11.84 -13.46
C THR A 85 8.26 11.89 -12.47
N THR A 86 8.52 11.43 -11.25
CA THR A 86 7.57 11.50 -10.15
C THR A 86 7.98 12.56 -9.14
N PHE A 87 7.00 13.14 -8.46
CA PHE A 87 7.26 13.86 -7.22
C PHE A 87 7.88 12.91 -6.19
N GLN A 88 8.86 13.38 -5.44
CA GLN A 88 9.60 12.61 -4.45
C GLN A 88 9.67 13.39 -3.15
N THR A 89 9.40 12.74 -2.02
CA THR A 89 9.47 13.36 -0.69
C THR A 89 9.81 12.31 0.38
N ASP A 90 10.44 12.71 1.48
CA ASP A 90 10.63 11.85 2.65
C ASP A 90 9.49 11.97 3.68
N ASP A 91 8.54 12.87 3.43
CA ASP A 91 7.39 13.11 4.29
C ASP A 91 6.08 12.78 3.57
N PHE A 92 5.38 11.78 4.09
CA PHE A 92 4.14 11.30 3.49
C PHE A 92 3.03 12.36 3.46
N ARG A 93 3.08 13.37 4.34
CA ARG A 93 2.09 14.46 4.39
C ARG A 93 2.15 15.29 3.12
N ASN A 94 3.35 15.61 2.64
CA ASN A 94 3.55 16.34 1.39
C ASN A 94 2.98 15.57 0.19
N LEU A 95 3.04 14.23 0.20
CA LEU A 95 2.44 13.40 -0.84
C LEU A 95 0.91 13.38 -0.72
N ILE A 96 0.36 13.27 0.49
CA ILE A 96 -1.09 13.28 0.75
C ILE A 96 -1.74 14.59 0.29
N ASP A 97 -1.06 15.71 0.52
CA ASP A 97 -1.57 17.06 0.22
C ASP A 97 -1.60 17.38 -1.28
N ARG A 98 -1.04 16.52 -2.14
CA ARG A 98 -1.04 16.73 -3.58
C ARG A 98 -2.43 16.54 -4.20
N GLU A 99 -2.91 17.55 -4.90
CA GLU A 99 -4.19 17.50 -5.64
C GLU A 99 -4.14 16.56 -6.85
N ASP A 100 -2.95 16.27 -7.37
CA ASP A 100 -2.77 15.40 -8.52
C ASP A 100 -2.56 13.91 -8.17
N VAL A 101 -2.83 13.53 -6.92
CA VAL A 101 -2.88 12.13 -6.46
C VAL A 101 -4.34 11.75 -6.20
N ASP A 102 -4.82 10.65 -6.78
CA ASP A 102 -6.19 10.17 -6.61
C ASP A 102 -6.28 9.08 -5.53
N ALA A 103 -5.29 8.18 -5.50
CA ALA A 103 -5.22 7.09 -4.55
C ALA A 103 -3.80 6.88 -4.02
N ILE A 104 -3.70 6.33 -2.80
CA ILE A 104 -2.44 6.14 -2.10
C ILE A 104 -2.23 4.65 -1.80
N VAL A 105 -1.04 4.16 -2.14
CA VAL A 105 -0.58 2.80 -1.84
C VAL A 105 0.39 2.87 -0.67
N ILE A 106 -0.01 2.29 0.46
CA ILE A 106 0.75 2.27 1.71
C ILE A 106 1.41 0.91 1.89
N ALA A 107 2.75 0.89 1.88
CA ALA A 107 3.58 -0.29 2.09
C ALA A 107 4.69 -0.07 3.13
N THR A 108 4.43 0.83 4.07
CA THR A 108 5.29 1.12 5.23
C THR A 108 5.25 0.00 6.29
N PRO A 109 6.05 0.10 7.37
CA PRO A 109 5.88 -0.78 8.52
C PRO A 109 4.51 -0.60 9.21
N ASP A 110 4.04 -1.66 9.88
CA ASP A 110 2.67 -1.77 10.40
C ASP A 110 2.28 -0.64 11.37
N HIS A 111 3.25 -0.07 12.11
CA HIS A 111 3.00 1.03 13.06
C HIS A 111 2.62 2.37 12.40
N TRP A 112 2.79 2.47 11.08
CA TRP A 112 2.45 3.67 10.31
C TRP A 112 1.10 3.59 9.61
N HIS A 113 0.60 2.38 9.33
CA HIS A 113 -0.56 2.15 8.47
C HIS A 113 -1.79 2.95 8.87
N ALA A 114 -2.12 2.97 10.17
CA ALA A 114 -3.33 3.63 10.65
C ALA A 114 -3.30 5.14 10.42
N ILE A 115 -2.18 5.79 10.79
CA ILE A 115 -2.00 7.23 10.63
C ILE A 115 -2.06 7.59 9.13
N GLN A 116 -1.32 6.87 8.30
CA GLN A 116 -1.23 7.18 6.87
C GLN A 116 -2.58 6.94 6.16
N ALA A 117 -3.27 5.85 6.46
CA ALA A 117 -4.56 5.54 5.84
C ALA A 117 -5.66 6.52 6.27
N ILE A 118 -5.72 6.88 7.56
CA ILE A 118 -6.71 7.84 8.06
C ILE A 118 -6.45 9.23 7.48
N SER A 119 -5.19 9.67 7.45
CA SER A 119 -4.81 10.96 6.85
C SER A 119 -5.12 11.01 5.35
N ALA A 120 -4.81 9.94 4.61
CA ALA A 120 -5.14 9.82 3.20
C ALA A 120 -6.67 9.88 2.97
N CYS A 121 -7.45 9.18 3.80
CA CYS A 121 -8.90 9.22 3.71
C CYS A 121 -9.44 10.64 3.99
N ALA A 122 -8.92 11.31 5.01
CA ALA A 122 -9.30 12.68 5.36
C ALA A 122 -8.97 13.68 4.25
N ALA A 123 -7.87 13.46 3.52
CA ALA A 123 -7.49 14.22 2.33
C ALA A 123 -8.23 13.77 1.05
N SER A 124 -9.33 13.05 1.18
CA SER A 124 -10.17 12.58 0.08
C SER A 124 -9.47 11.65 -0.91
N LYS A 125 -8.43 10.92 -0.49
CA LYS A 125 -7.74 9.90 -1.31
C LYS A 125 -8.33 8.52 -1.08
N ASP A 126 -8.43 7.72 -2.14
CA ASP A 126 -8.65 6.28 -1.99
C ASP A 126 -7.36 5.60 -1.50
N VAL A 127 -7.47 4.45 -0.83
CA VAL A 127 -6.33 3.84 -0.13
C VAL A 127 -6.22 2.36 -0.44
N TYR A 128 -5.03 1.94 -0.86
CA TYR A 128 -4.57 0.57 -0.71
C TYR A 128 -3.56 0.52 0.45
N VAL A 129 -3.74 -0.39 1.40
CA VAL A 129 -2.83 -0.55 2.55
C VAL A 129 -2.39 -2.00 2.71
N GLU A 130 -1.09 -2.24 2.83
CA GLU A 130 -0.56 -3.59 3.01
C GLU A 130 -1.03 -4.25 4.31
N LYS A 131 -1.00 -5.57 4.31
CA LYS A 131 -1.13 -6.38 5.53
C LYS A 131 0.23 -6.46 6.26
N PRO A 132 0.26 -6.61 7.58
CA PRO A 132 -0.88 -6.55 8.52
C PRO A 132 -1.53 -5.17 8.56
N LEU A 133 -2.86 -5.10 8.68
CA LEU A 133 -3.58 -3.84 8.54
C LEU A 133 -3.16 -2.78 9.59
N SER A 134 -3.04 -3.18 10.84
CA SER A 134 -2.73 -2.29 11.96
C SER A 134 -2.00 -3.05 13.08
N ALA A 135 -1.46 -2.31 14.05
CA ALA A 135 -0.85 -2.89 15.24
C ALA A 135 -1.91 -3.31 16.27
N THR A 136 -3.05 -2.62 16.33
CA THR A 136 -4.14 -2.90 17.28
C THR A 136 -5.52 -2.97 16.62
N ILE A 137 -6.48 -3.62 17.29
CA ILE A 137 -7.89 -3.65 16.85
C ILE A 137 -8.48 -2.24 16.83
N HIS A 138 -8.10 -1.39 17.80
CA HIS A 138 -8.57 -0.01 17.89
C HIS A 138 -8.16 0.81 16.66
N GLU A 139 -6.89 0.74 16.28
CA GLU A 139 -6.38 1.35 15.04
C GLU A 139 -7.15 0.84 13.81
N GLY A 140 -7.39 -0.48 13.74
CA GLY A 140 -8.12 -1.07 12.61
C GLY A 140 -9.56 -0.57 12.51
N ARG A 141 -10.24 -0.40 13.66
CA ARG A 141 -11.58 0.19 13.73
C ARG A 141 -11.55 1.65 13.28
N ALA A 142 -10.59 2.44 13.76
CA ALA A 142 -10.45 3.84 13.38
C ALA A 142 -10.24 4.01 11.86
N MET A 143 -9.47 3.12 11.22
CA MET A 143 -9.29 3.11 9.76
C MET A 143 -10.60 2.84 9.02
N VAL A 144 -11.40 1.88 9.49
CA VAL A 144 -12.73 1.57 8.90
C VAL A 144 -13.68 2.75 9.06
N ASP A 145 -13.68 3.39 10.23
CA ASP A 145 -14.55 4.53 10.51
C ASP A 145 -14.16 5.74 9.66
N ALA A 146 -12.86 5.98 9.47
CA ALA A 146 -12.36 7.02 8.56
C ALA A 146 -12.77 6.75 7.10
N ALA A 147 -12.57 5.53 6.59
CA ALA A 147 -12.98 5.15 5.24
C ALA A 147 -14.47 5.43 4.98
N ARG A 148 -15.32 5.07 5.96
CA ARG A 148 -16.78 5.31 5.90
C ARG A 148 -17.13 6.79 6.01
N LYS A 149 -16.53 7.50 6.96
CA LYS A 149 -16.77 8.93 7.20
C LYS A 149 -16.46 9.77 5.95
N TYR A 150 -15.31 9.51 5.33
CA TYR A 150 -14.85 10.26 4.15
C TYR A 150 -15.28 9.61 2.83
N LYS A 151 -16.09 8.54 2.87
CA LYS A 151 -16.62 7.82 1.70
C LYS A 151 -15.51 7.50 0.69
N ARG A 152 -14.44 6.87 1.18
CA ARG A 152 -13.27 6.46 0.39
C ARG A 152 -13.26 4.96 0.16
N VAL A 153 -12.73 4.54 -0.97
CA VAL A 153 -12.45 3.14 -1.25
C VAL A 153 -11.16 2.77 -0.53
N VAL A 154 -11.24 1.79 0.37
CA VAL A 154 -10.08 1.29 1.11
C VAL A 154 -9.95 -0.22 0.93
N GLN A 155 -8.81 -0.66 0.42
CA GLN A 155 -8.48 -2.06 0.20
C GLN A 155 -7.25 -2.48 1.01
N VAL A 156 -7.36 -3.62 1.70
CA VAL A 156 -6.22 -4.24 2.39
C VAL A 156 -5.53 -5.22 1.46
N GLY A 157 -4.20 -5.25 1.49
CA GLY A 157 -3.34 -6.12 0.70
C GLY A 157 -3.39 -7.62 1.06
N THR A 158 -4.58 -8.20 1.16
CA THR A 158 -4.77 -9.64 1.40
C THR A 158 -4.68 -10.45 0.10
N HIS A 159 -3.50 -10.46 -0.53
CA HIS A 159 -3.25 -11.04 -1.87
C HIS A 159 -3.87 -12.42 -2.11
N ARG A 160 -3.71 -13.35 -1.16
CA ARG A 160 -4.28 -14.70 -1.30
C ARG A 160 -5.80 -14.70 -1.35
N ARG A 161 -6.48 -13.75 -0.69
CA ARG A 161 -7.94 -13.64 -0.73
C ARG A 161 -8.45 -13.04 -2.04
N SER A 162 -7.63 -12.24 -2.71
CA SER A 162 -7.95 -11.66 -4.03
C SER A 162 -7.47 -12.53 -5.21
N SER A 163 -6.87 -13.69 -4.95
CA SER A 163 -6.40 -14.60 -5.99
C SER A 163 -7.54 -15.47 -6.51
N PRO A 164 -7.79 -15.51 -7.84
CA PRO A 164 -8.84 -16.36 -8.41
C PRO A 164 -8.71 -17.83 -8.03
N LEU A 165 -7.48 -18.35 -7.99
CA LEU A 165 -7.20 -19.73 -7.59
C LEU A 165 -7.70 -20.03 -6.17
N TYR A 166 -7.44 -19.15 -5.21
CA TYR A 166 -7.87 -19.35 -3.83
C TYR A 166 -9.37 -19.09 -3.65
N ALA A 167 -9.96 -18.19 -4.45
CA ALA A 167 -11.40 -17.96 -4.47
C ALA A 167 -12.13 -19.23 -4.94
N GLU A 168 -11.72 -19.80 -6.08
CA GLU A 168 -12.26 -21.05 -6.63
C GLU A 168 -12.08 -22.21 -5.64
N LEU A 169 -10.88 -22.40 -5.09
CA LEU A 169 -10.64 -23.43 -4.08
C LEU A 169 -11.54 -23.25 -2.86
N SER A 170 -11.75 -22.01 -2.41
CA SER A 170 -12.64 -21.76 -1.27
C SER A 170 -14.09 -22.08 -1.58
N GLU A 171 -14.56 -21.85 -2.80
CA GLU A 171 -15.91 -22.22 -3.25
C GLU A 171 -16.07 -23.74 -3.31
N ARG A 172 -15.14 -24.43 -3.97
CA ARG A 172 -15.17 -25.90 -4.08
C ARG A 172 -15.12 -26.59 -2.72
N VAL A 173 -14.35 -26.05 -1.77
CA VAL A 173 -14.35 -26.56 -0.39
C VAL A 173 -15.72 -26.39 0.26
N ARG A 174 -16.42 -25.27 0.04
CA ARG A 174 -17.79 -25.04 0.54
C ARG A 174 -18.82 -25.96 -0.13
N GLU A 175 -18.61 -26.33 -1.38
CA GLU A 175 -19.42 -27.31 -2.13
C GLU A 175 -19.18 -28.76 -1.69
N GLY A 176 -18.29 -28.99 -0.73
CA GLY A 176 -18.05 -30.31 -0.15
C GLY A 176 -16.89 -31.09 -0.76
N LEU A 177 -16.01 -30.45 -1.55
CA LEU A 177 -14.83 -31.10 -2.14
C LEU A 177 -14.00 -31.91 -1.12
N LEU A 178 -13.91 -31.44 0.12
CA LEU A 178 -13.14 -32.11 1.20
C LEU A 178 -14.03 -32.87 2.20
N GLY A 179 -15.35 -32.87 2.02
CA GLY A 179 -16.30 -33.33 3.03
C GLY A 179 -16.19 -32.56 4.36
N LYS A 180 -16.43 -33.24 5.47
CA LYS A 180 -16.33 -32.64 6.82
C LYS A 180 -14.87 -32.48 7.23
N VAL A 181 -14.37 -31.25 7.21
CA VAL A 181 -13.03 -30.92 7.72
C VAL A 181 -13.01 -30.99 9.25
N CYS A 182 -12.26 -31.95 9.80
CA CYS A 182 -12.09 -32.09 11.25
C CYS A 182 -10.87 -31.35 11.81
N VAL A 183 -9.80 -31.20 11.00
CA VAL A 183 -8.54 -30.58 11.42
C VAL A 183 -7.92 -29.84 10.22
N SER A 184 -7.38 -28.65 10.47
CA SER A 184 -6.51 -27.93 9.54
C SER A 184 -5.28 -27.44 10.30
N ARG A 185 -4.10 -27.52 9.68
CA ARG A 185 -2.83 -27.05 10.25
C ARG A 185 -2.10 -26.21 9.22
N ALA A 186 -1.61 -25.04 9.65
CA ALA A 186 -0.80 -24.16 8.83
C ALA A 186 0.45 -23.76 9.62
N TYR A 187 1.61 -23.82 8.97
CA TYR A 187 2.89 -23.52 9.58
C TYR A 187 3.59 -22.41 8.80
N ARG A 188 4.15 -21.45 9.53
CA ARG A 188 5.14 -20.52 8.98
C ARG A 188 6.50 -20.94 9.51
N LEU A 189 7.28 -21.60 8.66
CA LEU A 189 8.65 -22.00 8.98
C LEU A 189 9.63 -20.93 8.50
N SER A 190 10.66 -20.67 9.29
CA SER A 190 11.74 -19.74 8.97
C SER A 190 13.07 -20.43 9.29
N ASN A 191 14.03 -20.32 8.39
CA ASN A 191 15.37 -20.90 8.53
C ASN A 191 16.32 -20.03 9.39
N MET A 192 15.78 -19.17 10.25
CA MET A 192 16.56 -18.24 11.06
C MET A 192 17.10 -18.88 12.35
N ALA A 193 16.87 -20.17 12.58
CA ALA A 193 17.43 -20.88 13.74
C ALA A 193 18.94 -21.14 13.57
N PRO A 194 19.72 -21.19 14.67
CA PRO A 194 19.33 -20.91 16.06
C PRO A 194 19.38 -19.41 16.42
N SER A 195 20.06 -18.59 15.61
CA SER A 195 20.46 -17.22 16.00
C SER A 195 19.37 -16.15 15.86
N GLY A 196 18.26 -16.46 15.20
CA GLY A 196 17.19 -15.52 14.91
C GLY A 196 17.67 -14.31 14.11
N ILE A 197 17.11 -13.14 14.40
CA ILE A 197 17.57 -11.88 13.78
C ILE A 197 18.91 -11.37 14.31
N GLY A 198 19.48 -12.02 15.34
CA GLY A 198 20.68 -11.59 16.06
C GLY A 198 20.43 -10.45 17.05
N LYS A 199 21.45 -10.11 17.83
CA LYS A 199 21.53 -8.88 18.63
C LYS A 199 22.53 -7.95 17.94
N GLU A 200 22.14 -6.70 17.76
CA GLU A 200 23.00 -5.66 17.19
C GLU A 200 23.16 -4.52 18.19
N PRO A 201 24.35 -3.89 18.28
CA PRO A 201 24.51 -2.71 19.10
C PRO A 201 23.70 -1.54 18.55
N THR A 202 23.42 -0.56 19.40
CA THR A 202 22.90 0.73 18.97
C THR A 202 23.98 1.54 18.26
N SER A 203 23.60 2.26 17.21
CA SER A 203 24.48 3.17 16.50
C SER A 203 23.73 4.43 16.07
N SER A 204 24.45 5.38 15.46
CA SER A 204 23.82 6.44 14.68
C SER A 204 23.11 5.83 13.46
N PRO A 205 21.96 6.39 13.06
CA PRO A 205 21.33 6.00 11.81
C PRO A 205 22.22 6.41 10.61
N PRO A 206 22.16 5.68 9.49
CA PRO A 206 22.79 6.11 8.25
C PRO A 206 22.26 7.49 7.81
N GLU A 207 23.11 8.31 7.18
CA GLU A 207 22.75 9.68 6.76
C GLU A 207 21.55 9.73 5.81
N HIS A 208 21.36 8.68 5.01
CA HIS A 208 20.27 8.58 4.04
C HIS A 208 18.92 8.19 4.66
N LEU A 209 18.88 7.81 5.95
CA LEU A 209 17.68 7.34 6.62
C LEU A 209 17.19 8.37 7.65
N ASN A 210 16.01 8.93 7.39
CA ASN A 210 15.30 9.75 8.37
C ASN A 210 14.72 8.85 9.48
N TRP A 211 15.53 8.59 10.51
CA TRP A 211 15.19 7.65 11.59
C TRP A 211 14.04 8.14 12.49
N ASP A 212 13.93 9.45 12.71
CA ASP A 212 12.84 10.02 13.50
C ASP A 212 11.49 9.80 12.81
N MET A 213 11.43 10.06 11.50
CA MET A 213 10.25 9.71 10.68
C MET A 213 10.06 8.20 10.53
N TRP A 214 11.12 7.39 10.53
CA TRP A 214 10.93 5.93 10.52
C TRP A 214 10.25 5.44 11.81
N LEU A 215 10.67 5.94 12.97
CA LEU A 215 10.08 5.63 14.28
C LEU A 215 8.64 6.13 14.41
N GLY A 216 8.40 7.37 13.96
CA GLY A 216 7.07 7.95 13.92
C GLY A 216 6.40 8.05 15.29
N PRO A 217 5.19 7.50 15.48
CA PRO A 217 4.47 7.58 16.74
C PRO A 217 5.08 6.74 17.87
N ARG A 218 6.16 5.98 17.61
CA ARG A 218 6.79 5.12 18.61
C ARG A 218 7.78 5.89 19.48
N ALA A 219 8.06 5.34 20.66
CA ALA A 219 9.03 5.91 21.58
C ALA A 219 10.39 6.13 20.89
N LYS A 220 10.99 7.30 21.14
CA LYS A 220 12.33 7.60 20.64
C LYS A 220 13.31 6.55 21.14
N ARG A 221 14.17 6.07 20.24
CA ARG A 221 15.23 5.13 20.57
C ARG A 221 16.42 5.29 19.62
N PRO A 222 17.62 4.88 20.03
CA PRO A 222 18.76 4.77 19.13
C PRO A 222 18.48 3.78 17.99
N TYR A 223 19.10 4.03 16.84
CA TYR A 223 19.04 3.14 15.68
C TYR A 223 19.74 1.80 15.97
N GLN A 224 19.21 0.72 15.40
CA GLN A 224 19.82 -0.62 15.41
C GLN A 224 19.60 -1.30 14.05
N ALA A 225 20.66 -1.89 13.50
CA ALA A 225 20.64 -2.49 12.16
C ALA A 225 19.73 -3.73 12.05
N ASN A 226 19.39 -4.38 13.16
CA ASN A 226 18.41 -5.47 13.19
C ASN A 226 16.95 -5.00 13.34
N ILE A 227 16.65 -3.72 13.09
CA ILE A 227 15.30 -3.18 13.00
C ILE A 227 15.00 -2.78 11.54
N ALA A 228 15.51 -1.64 11.10
CA ALA A 228 15.28 -1.14 9.76
C ALA A 228 16.36 -1.65 8.79
N PRO A 229 16.04 -1.84 7.50
CA PRO A 229 14.74 -1.57 6.88
C PRO A 229 13.77 -2.77 6.91
N TYR A 230 14.20 -3.97 7.28
CA TYR A 230 13.39 -5.19 7.09
C TYR A 230 13.08 -6.00 8.36
N LYS A 231 14.02 -6.06 9.32
CA LYS A 231 13.91 -6.93 10.51
C LYS A 231 12.92 -6.40 11.57
N PHE A 232 12.30 -5.24 11.36
CA PHE A 232 11.25 -4.66 12.19
C PHE A 232 10.08 -5.62 12.45
N ARG A 233 9.86 -6.59 11.55
CA ARG A 233 8.86 -7.66 11.66
C ARG A 233 8.99 -8.53 12.92
N TRP A 234 10.16 -8.54 13.55
CA TRP A 234 10.43 -9.26 14.79
C TRP A 234 10.33 -8.38 16.04
N TRP A 235 10.01 -7.09 15.88
CA TRP A 235 9.87 -6.13 16.96
C TRP A 235 8.38 -5.77 17.12
N GLN A 236 7.83 -6.03 18.31
CA GLN A 236 6.40 -5.81 18.59
C GLN A 236 5.98 -4.35 18.39
N ASP A 237 6.88 -3.41 18.63
CA ASP A 237 6.62 -1.98 18.44
C ASP A 237 6.32 -1.64 16.97
N TYR A 238 6.88 -2.38 16.01
CA TYR A 238 6.83 -2.03 14.60
C TYR A 238 6.05 -3.02 13.74
N SER A 239 5.68 -4.18 14.29
CA SER A 239 4.92 -5.18 13.54
C SER A 239 3.96 -6.01 14.37
N SER A 240 2.78 -6.23 13.80
CA SER A 240 1.79 -7.20 14.29
C SER A 240 1.90 -8.56 13.61
N GLN A 241 2.92 -8.79 12.77
CA GLN A 241 3.20 -10.09 12.15
C GLN A 241 3.44 -11.20 13.19
N MET A 242 3.95 -10.85 14.37
CA MET A 242 4.04 -11.73 15.52
C MET A 242 2.78 -11.67 16.38
N GLY A 243 1.62 -11.75 15.73
CA GLY A 243 0.30 -11.61 16.34
C GLY A 243 0.17 -12.40 17.65
N CYS A 244 -0.23 -11.67 18.70
CA CYS A 244 -0.65 -12.17 20.00
C CYS A 244 0.39 -12.98 20.80
N LYS A 245 1.47 -12.33 21.28
CA LYS A 245 2.18 -12.85 22.46
C LYS A 245 1.52 -12.44 23.78
N ASP A 246 0.88 -11.28 23.84
CA ASP A 246 0.39 -10.70 25.09
C ASP A 246 -1.10 -10.95 25.41
N GLY A 247 -1.87 -11.61 24.53
CA GLY A 247 -3.29 -11.87 24.76
C GLY A 247 -3.65 -13.24 25.37
N ILE A 248 -2.69 -14.18 25.46
CA ILE A 248 -2.95 -15.55 25.95
C ILE A 248 -2.03 -15.97 27.11
N LEU A 249 -0.94 -15.22 27.39
CA LEU A 249 0.07 -15.65 28.38
C LEU A 249 0.32 -14.68 29.56
N ARG A 250 -0.48 -13.63 29.73
CA ARG A 250 -0.45 -12.76 30.93
C ARG A 250 -1.66 -12.96 31.85
N ARG A 251 -1.99 -14.22 32.14
CA ARG A 251 -2.64 -14.60 33.40
C ARG A 251 -1.65 -15.43 34.22
N ARG A 252 -0.86 -14.74 35.02
CA ARG A 252 -0.37 -15.20 36.32
C ARG A 252 -0.34 -13.99 37.24
#